data_AF-A0A7Y2F3A7-F1
#
_entry.id   AF-A0A7Y2F3A7-F1
#
_cell.length_a   1.000
_cell.length_b   1.000
_cell.length_c   1.000
_cell.angle_alpha   90.00
_cell.angle_beta   90.00
_cell.angle_gamma   90.00
#
_symmetry.space_group_name_H-M   'P 1'
#
loop_
_entity.id
_entity.type
_entity.pdbx_description
1 polymer ?
#
loop_
_entity_poly.entity_id
_entity_poly.type
_entity_poly.pdbx_seq_one_letter_code
_entity_poly.pdbx_strand_id
1 'polypeptide(L)'
;LNEFKRDLNLQYPIYFGGKRGKTNAAKVFPALDHVMSYPTSIIIGRDGSIIKVHTGFYGPGTGLYFDTWSNNMVVLLDSLLNQS
;
A
#
# COMPACT_ATOMS: atom_id res chain seq x y z
N LEU A 1 10.48 8.85 13.00
CA LEU A 1 9.06 8.82 12.59
C LEU A 1 8.49 10.22 12.40
N ASN A 2 8.66 11.13 13.36
CA ASN A 2 8.17 12.50 13.25
C ASN A 2 8.82 13.28 12.09
N GLU A 3 10.13 13.10 11.88
CA GLU A 3 10.85 13.66 10.73
C GLU A 3 10.28 13.10 9.42
N PHE A 4 10.17 11.78 9.29
CA PHE A 4 9.57 11.13 8.11
C PHE A 4 8.15 11.64 7.78
N LYS A 5 7.29 11.83 8.79
CA LYS A 5 5.96 12.43 8.61
C LYS A 5 6.04 13.86 8.06
N ARG A 6 6.95 14.66 8.63
CA ARG A 6 7.15 16.07 8.25
C ARG A 6 7.72 16.18 6.83
N ASP A 7 8.77 15.43 6.54
CA ASP A 7 9.52 15.52 5.28
C ASP A 7 8.68 15.05 4.09
N LEU A 8 7.76 14.10 4.31
CA LEU A 8 6.80 13.63 3.31
C LEU A 8 5.43 14.33 3.38
N ASN A 9 5.27 15.32 4.27
CA ASN A 9 4.03 16.04 4.51
C ASN A 9 2.79 15.12 4.65
N LEU A 10 2.94 14.02 5.39
CA LEU A 10 1.91 12.99 5.50
C LEU A 10 0.81 13.42 6.47
N GLN A 11 -0.42 13.52 5.98
CA GLN A 11 -1.60 13.86 6.78
C GLN A 11 -2.22 12.65 7.50
N TYR A 12 -1.76 11.43 7.19
CA TYR A 12 -2.29 10.19 7.74
C TYR A 12 -1.45 9.69 8.92
N PRO A 13 -2.06 8.99 9.90
CA PRO A 13 -1.31 8.37 10.97
C PRO A 13 -0.37 7.30 10.41
N ILE A 14 0.86 7.30 10.90
CA ILE A 14 1.83 6.23 10.63
C ILE A 14 1.94 5.37 11.87
N TYR A 15 1.80 4.07 11.67
CA TYR A 15 1.94 3.05 12.70
C TYR A 15 3.28 2.33 12.57
N PHE A 16 3.95 2.11 13.69
CA PHE A 16 5.19 1.35 13.73
C PHE A 16 4.87 -0.14 13.94
N GLY A 17 5.13 -0.97 12.93
CA GLY A 17 4.83 -2.40 12.94
C GLY A 17 5.73 -3.28 13.82
N GLY A 18 6.56 -2.67 14.68
CA GLY A 18 7.44 -3.38 15.61
C GLY A 18 8.82 -3.74 15.03
N LYS A 19 9.52 -4.65 15.71
CA LYS A 19 10.89 -5.05 15.33
C LYS A 19 10.89 -5.76 13.98
N ARG A 20 11.84 -5.41 13.12
CA ARG A 20 12.07 -6.04 11.81
C ARG A 20 12.19 -7.57 11.94
N GLY A 21 11.48 -8.29 11.08
CA GLY A 21 11.53 -9.76 11.00
C GLY A 21 10.32 -10.30 10.27
N LYS A 22 10.51 -11.30 9.39
CA LYS A 22 9.43 -11.90 8.58
C LYS A 22 8.26 -12.37 9.45
N THR A 23 8.58 -12.98 10.59
CA THR A 23 7.62 -13.48 11.58
C THR A 23 6.78 -12.38 12.25
N ASN A 24 7.33 -11.18 12.45
CA ASN A 24 6.58 -10.08 13.07
C ASN A 24 5.65 -9.40 12.05
N ALA A 25 6.10 -9.24 10.81
CA ALA A 25 5.26 -8.69 9.74
C ALA A 25 4.04 -9.58 9.44
N ALA A 26 4.24 -10.91 9.38
CA ALA A 26 3.16 -11.87 9.17
C ALA A 26 2.12 -11.87 10.31
N LYS A 27 2.52 -11.58 11.55
CA LYS A 27 1.57 -11.42 12.69
C LYS A 27 0.68 -10.19 12.54
N VAL A 28 1.20 -9.11 11.96
CA VAL A 28 0.45 -7.85 11.76
C VAL A 28 -0.48 -7.96 10.55
N PHE A 29 -0.06 -8.68 9.51
CA PHE A 29 -0.83 -8.89 8.29
C PHE A 29 -1.09 -10.40 8.06
N PRO A 30 -1.91 -11.06 8.88
CA PRO A 30 -2.14 -12.51 8.78
C PRO A 30 -2.84 -12.91 7.46
N ALA A 31 -3.52 -11.97 6.81
CA ALA A 31 -4.11 -12.17 5.49
C ALA A 31 -3.06 -12.21 4.35
N LEU A 32 -1.81 -11.85 4.64
CA LEU A 32 -0.69 -12.01 3.73
C LEU A 32 0.13 -13.21 4.21
N ASP A 33 0.19 -14.26 3.40
CA ASP A 33 1.02 -15.45 3.67
C ASP A 33 2.48 -15.04 4.01
N HIS A 34 2.95 -13.94 3.42
CA HIS A 34 4.13 -13.18 3.83
C HIS A 34 4.21 -11.85 3.03
N VAL A 35 4.75 -10.78 3.63
CA VAL A 35 5.10 -9.57 2.87
C VAL A 35 6.29 -9.91 1.97
N MET A 36 5.99 -10.12 0.69
CA MET A 36 6.93 -10.64 -0.30
C MET A 36 8.06 -9.67 -0.66
N SER A 37 7.72 -8.39 -0.83
CA SER A 37 8.72 -7.37 -1.14
C SER A 37 8.31 -6.00 -0.59
N TYR A 38 9.26 -5.08 -0.58
CA TYR A 38 9.03 -3.70 -0.19
C TYR A 38 9.12 -2.78 -1.42
N PRO A 39 8.27 -1.75 -1.52
CA PRO A 39 7.07 -1.53 -0.71
C PRO A 39 5.92 -2.47 -1.12
N THR A 40 4.92 -2.65 -0.24
CA THR A 40 3.66 -3.36 -0.55
C THR A 40 2.50 -2.44 -0.22
N SER A 41 1.55 -2.32 -1.14
CA SER A 41 0.30 -1.57 -0.99
C SER A 41 -0.89 -2.53 -0.90
N ILE A 42 -1.79 -2.30 0.05
CA ILE A 42 -3.01 -3.09 0.24
C ILE A 42 -4.19 -2.14 0.12
N ILE A 43 -5.15 -2.48 -0.75
CA ILE A 43 -6.39 -1.72 -0.96
C ILE A 43 -7.51 -2.54 -0.32
N ILE A 44 -8.21 -1.91 0.62
CA ILE A 44 -9.27 -2.52 1.43
C ILE A 44 -10.59 -1.81 1.10
N GLY A 45 -11.65 -2.59 0.88
CA GLY A 45 -13.00 -2.10 0.61
C GLY A 45 -13.68 -1.55 1.86
N ARG A 46 -14.81 -0.86 1.66
CA ARG A 46 -15.63 -0.36 2.78
C ARG A 46 -16.16 -1.49 3.68
N ASP A 47 -16.34 -2.68 3.10
CA ASP A 47 -16.75 -3.91 3.77
C ASP A 47 -15.59 -4.63 4.51
N GLY A 48 -14.38 -4.06 4.47
CA GLY A 48 -13.19 -4.65 5.06
C GLY A 48 -12.55 -5.77 4.24
N SER A 49 -13.06 -6.05 3.03
CA SER A 49 -12.47 -7.04 2.13
C SER A 49 -11.19 -6.54 1.47
N ILE A 50 -10.23 -7.43 1.23
CA ILE A 50 -9.02 -7.09 0.47
C ILE A 50 -9.37 -7.10 -1.01
N ILE A 51 -9.29 -5.93 -1.66
CA ILE A 51 -9.60 -5.77 -3.09
C ILE A 51 -8.34 -6.01 -3.93
N LYS A 52 -7.20 -5.52 -3.45
CA LYS A 52 -5.95 -5.65 -4.19
C LYS A 52 -4.74 -5.59 -3.25
N VAL A 53 -3.76 -6.44 -3.55
CA VAL A 53 -2.40 -6.34 -3.01
C VAL A 53 -1.46 -6.06 -4.17
N HIS A 54 -0.63 -5.03 -4.05
CA HIS A 54 0.42 -4.70 -5.00
C HIS A 54 1.77 -4.74 -4.30
N THR A 55 2.71 -5.46 -4.88
CA THR A 55 4.03 -5.72 -4.31
C THR A 55 5.09 -5.18 -5.26
N GLY A 56 5.97 -4.32 -4.76
CA GLY A 56 6.93 -3.57 -5.55
C GLY A 56 6.51 -2.11 -5.77
N PHE A 57 7.32 -1.40 -6.54
CA PHE A 57 7.11 0.01 -6.85
C PHE A 57 7.57 0.31 -8.27
N TYR A 58 6.67 0.88 -9.06
CA TYR A 58 7.02 1.51 -10.32
C TYR A 58 7.26 2.99 -10.04
N GLY A 59 8.52 3.42 -10.14
CA GLY A 59 8.86 4.84 -10.03
C GLY A 59 8.77 5.56 -11.37
N PRO A 60 8.79 6.90 -11.40
CA PRO A 60 8.72 7.69 -12.64
C PRO A 60 9.76 7.27 -13.69
N GLY A 61 10.93 6.78 -13.27
CA GLY A 61 11.97 6.26 -14.16
C GLY A 61 11.62 4.98 -14.91
N THR A 62 10.50 4.32 -14.58
CA THR A 62 10.00 3.12 -15.28
C THR A 62 9.10 3.45 -16.48
N GLY A 63 8.86 4.74 -16.75
CA GLY A 63 8.13 5.21 -17.93
C GLY A 63 6.72 4.64 -18.01
N LEU A 64 6.40 3.98 -19.13
CA LEU A 64 5.07 3.46 -19.41
C LEU A 64 4.49 2.56 -18.30
N TYR A 65 5.34 1.81 -17.58
CA TYR A 65 4.89 0.98 -16.46
C TYR A 65 4.35 1.82 -15.30
N PHE A 66 5.00 2.95 -14.99
CA PHE A 66 4.53 3.89 -13.98
C PHE A 66 3.20 4.53 -14.39
N ASP A 67 3.09 4.99 -15.64
CA ASP A 67 1.88 5.65 -16.13
C ASP A 67 0.69 4.68 -16.13
N THR A 68 0.90 3.47 -16.64
CA THR A 68 -0.11 2.41 -16.68
C THR A 68 -0.55 2.02 -15.27
N TRP A 69 0.41 1.81 -14.36
CA TRP A 69 0.10 1.45 -12.98
C TRP A 69 -0.67 2.57 -12.27
N SER A 70 -0.24 3.82 -12.41
CA SER A 70 -0.86 4.98 -11.76
C SER A 70 -2.29 5.18 -12.25
N ASN A 71 -2.51 5.14 -13.57
CA ASN A 71 -3.85 5.27 -14.15
C ASN A 71 -4.78 4.15 -13.68
N ASN A 72 -4.30 2.90 -13.67
CA ASN A 72 -5.08 1.77 -13.19
C ASN A 72 -5.41 1.89 -11.68
N MET A 73 -4.51 2.45 -10.88
CA MET A 73 -4.77 2.71 -9.46
C MET A 73 -5.84 3.78 -9.26
N VAL A 74 -5.77 4.89 -10.01
CA VAL A 74 -6.79 5.95 -9.95
C VAL A 74 -8.16 5.40 -10.33
N VAL A 75 -8.26 4.69 -11.46
CA VAL A 75 -9.52 4.08 -11.92
C VAL A 75 -10.08 3.10 -10.90
N LEU A 76 -9.22 2.27 -10.29
CA LEU A 76 -9.64 1.35 -9.23
C LEU A 76 -10.23 2.14 -8.06
N LEU A 77 -9.50 3.13 -7.53
CA LEU A 77 -9.95 3.90 -6.36
C LEU A 77 -11.26 4.65 -6.64
N ASP A 78 -11.40 5.27 -7.81
CA ASP A 78 -12.63 5.95 -8.21
C ASP A 78 -13.81 4.97 -8.29
N SER A 79 -13.59 3.77 -8.83
CA SER A 79 -14.63 2.74 -8.87
C SER A 79 -15.09 2.33 -7.47
N LEU A 80 -14.18 2.29 -6.49
CA LEU A 80 -14.50 1.93 -5.10
C LEU A 80 -15.19 3.08 -4.36
N LEU A 81 -14.83 4.33 -4.67
CA LEU A 81 -15.48 5.49 -4.09
C LEU A 81 -16.93 5.62 -4.54
N ASN A 82 -17.22 5.24 -5.79
CA ASN A 82 -18.55 5.29 -6.37
C ASN A 82 -19.42 4.05 -6.08
N GLN A 83 -18.88 3.03 -5.43
CA GLN A 83 -19.67 1.90 -4.93
C GLN A 83 -20.46 2.34 -3.68
N SER A 84 -21.78 2.15 -3.74
CA SER A 84 -22.76 2.48 -2.69
C SER A 84 -22.79 1.42 -1.61
#